data_AF-A0A962MMS4-F1
#
_entry.id   AF-A0A962MMS4-F1
#
_cell.length_a   1.000
_cell.length_b   1.000
_cell.length_c   1.000
_cell.angle_alpha   90.00
_cell.angle_beta   90.00
_cell.angle_gamma   90.00
#
_symmetry.space_group_name_H-M   'P 1'
#
loop_
_entity.id
_entity.type
_entity.pdbx_description
1 polymer ?
#
loop_
_entity_poly.entity_id
_entity_poly.type
_entity_poly.pdbx_seq_one_letter_code
_entity_poly.pdbx_strand_id
1 'polypeptide(L)' 'MSHSFVPETWNLSKPAVTGQQGLVASHHYLASEIGANILANGGNAVDAAVAASAAIGAVEPWMSGIGGGGFMLI' A
#
# COMPACT_ATOMS: atom_id res chain seq x y z
N MET A 1 16.29 -16.50 -36.61
CA MET A 1 15.51 -16.40 -35.35
C MET A 1 14.87 -15.01 -35.33
N SER A 2 13.60 -14.90 -35.73
CA SER A 2 12.88 -13.63 -35.70
C SER A 2 12.21 -13.47 -34.33
N HIS A 3 12.69 -12.54 -33.51
CA HIS A 3 11.95 -12.11 -32.32
C HIS A 3 10.74 -11.29 -32.76
N SER A 4 9.54 -11.83 -32.58
CA SER A 4 8.29 -11.09 -32.76
C SER A 4 8.14 -10.09 -31.61
N PHE A 5 8.22 -8.80 -31.92
CA PHE A 5 7.86 -7.73 -30.99
C PHE A 5 6.33 -7.70 -30.84
N VAL A 6 5.81 -7.99 -29.65
CA VAL A 6 4.41 -7.75 -29.30
C VAL A 6 4.37 -6.39 -28.62
N PRO A 7 3.75 -5.36 -29.23
CA PRO A 7 3.54 -4.09 -28.54
C PRO A 7 2.56 -4.32 -27.39
N GLU A 8 2.99 -4.09 -26.16
CA GLU A 8 2.07 -4.04 -25.02
C GLU A 8 1.38 -2.66 -25.00
N THR A 9 0.23 -2.57 -25.65
CA THR A 9 -0.61 -1.38 -25.58
C THR A 9 -1.48 -1.44 -24.32
N TRP A 10 -0.95 -0.91 -23.22
CA TRP A 10 -1.67 -0.83 -21.96
C TRP A 10 -2.71 0.31 -21.98
N ASN A 11 -3.98 -0.02 -21.78
CA ASN A 11 -5.02 0.98 -21.51
C ASN A 11 -5.16 1.18 -20.00
N LEU A 12 -4.36 2.11 -19.44
CA LEU A 12 -4.30 2.36 -18.01
C LEU A 12 -5.43 3.29 -17.56
N SER A 13 -6.27 2.82 -16.65
CA SER A 13 -7.24 3.65 -15.92
C SER A 13 -7.06 3.43 -14.42
N LYS A 14 -7.01 4.52 -13.64
CA LYS A 14 -6.89 4.49 -12.18
C LYS A 14 -8.03 5.29 -11.55
N PRO A 15 -9.25 4.73 -11.49
CA PRO A 15 -10.38 5.41 -10.89
C PRO A 15 -10.12 5.69 -9.41
N ALA A 16 -10.66 6.80 -8.92
CA ALA A 16 -10.61 7.11 -7.49
C ALA A 16 -11.38 6.04 -6.69
N VAL A 17 -10.80 5.59 -5.59
CA VAL A 17 -11.45 4.69 -4.63
C VAL A 17 -12.09 5.53 -3.54
N THR A 18 -13.32 5.19 -3.17
CA THR A 18 -14.06 5.83 -2.07
C THR A 18 -14.40 4.82 -0.98
N GLY A 19 -14.44 5.28 0.27
CA GLY A 19 -14.77 4.44 1.43
C GLY A 19 -15.42 5.28 2.51
N GLN A 20 -16.55 4.83 3.07
CA GLN A 20 -17.28 5.58 4.10
C GLN A 20 -16.66 5.44 5.49
N GLN A 21 -15.92 4.36 5.73
CA GLN A 21 -15.40 3.98 7.05
C GLN A 21 -13.88 4.19 7.17
N GLY A 22 -13.26 4.77 6.13
CA GLY A 22 -11.82 5.01 6.04
C GLY A 22 -11.21 4.41 4.79
N LEU A 23 -9.98 4.83 4.49
CA LEU A 23 -9.19 4.38 3.36
C LEU A 23 -7.73 4.25 3.82
N VAL A 24 -7.04 3.24 3.32
CA VAL A 24 -5.59 3.06 3.52
C VAL A 24 -4.94 2.95 2.15
N ALA A 25 -3.88 3.72 1.93
CA ALA A 25 -3.10 3.68 0.71
C ALA A 25 -1.61 3.58 1.05
N SER A 26 -0.94 2.66 0.39
CA SER A 26 0.51 2.45 0.48
C SER A 26 1.05 1.92 -0.85
N HIS A 27 2.37 1.90 -0.99
CA HIS A 27 3.03 1.48 -2.23
C HIS A 27 2.83 -0.02 -2.52
N HIS A 28 2.93 -0.87 -1.50
CA HIS A 28 2.65 -2.30 -1.63
C HIS A 28 1.21 -2.64 -1.23
N TYR A 29 0.45 -3.31 -2.10
CA TYR A 29 -0.98 -3.58 -1.88
C TYR A 29 -1.29 -4.34 -0.58
N LEU A 30 -0.46 -5.33 -0.20
CA LEU A 30 -0.60 -6.06 1.07
C LEU A 30 -0.53 -5.16 2.31
N ALA A 31 0.29 -4.10 2.28
CA ALA A 31 0.34 -3.16 3.41
C ALA A 31 -0.93 -2.32 3.49
N SER A 32 -1.50 -1.92 2.35
CA SER A 32 -2.81 -1.25 2.29
C SER A 32 -3.92 -2.16 2.83
N GLU A 33 -3.92 -3.43 2.44
CA GLU A 33 -4.88 -4.44 2.89
C GLU A 33 -4.79 -4.68 4.39
N ILE A 34 -3.59 -4.84 4.94
CA ILE A 34 -3.38 -5.01 6.38
C ILE A 34 -3.88 -3.79 7.17
N GLY A 35 -3.54 -2.57 6.74
CA GLY A 35 -4.06 -1.36 7.38
C GLY A 35 -5.58 -1.24 7.29
N ALA A 36 -6.18 -1.58 6.15
CA ALA A 36 -7.63 -1.58 5.97
C ALA A 36 -8.31 -2.62 6.88
N ASN A 37 -7.71 -3.79 7.07
CA ASN A 37 -8.20 -4.80 8.03
C ASN A 37 -8.16 -4.29 9.47
N ILE A 38 -7.15 -3.51 9.85
CA ILE A 38 -7.10 -2.88 11.19
C ILE A 38 -8.22 -1.85 11.37
N LEU A 39 -8.49 -1.00 10.35
CA LEU A 39 -9.67 -0.12 10.39
C LEU A 39 -10.98 -0.91 10.52
N ALA A 40 -11.14 -1.96 9.72
CA ALA A 40 -12.34 -2.80 9.73
C ALA A 40 -12.57 -3.49 11.08
N ASN A 41 -11.49 -3.79 11.81
CA ASN A 41 -11.54 -4.37 13.16
C ASN A 41 -11.70 -3.33 14.27
N GLY A 42 -12.01 -2.07 13.94
CA GLY A 42 -12.29 -1.01 14.89
C GLY A 42 -11.08 -0.17 15.31
N GLY A 43 -9.92 -0.36 14.67
CA GLY A 43 -8.77 0.52 14.82
C GLY A 43 -9.01 1.90 14.23
N ASN A 44 -8.30 2.91 14.72
CA ASN A 44 -8.34 4.26 14.16
C ASN A 44 -7.31 4.44 13.02
N ALA A 45 -7.24 5.64 12.45
CA ALA A 45 -6.32 5.97 11.36
C ALA A 45 -4.83 5.79 11.74
N VAL A 46 -4.45 6.06 12.99
CA VAL A 46 -3.09 5.87 13.51
C VAL A 46 -2.77 4.38 13.64
N ASP A 47 -3.69 3.56 14.18
CA ASP A 47 -3.50 2.10 14.29
C ASP A 47 -3.28 1.48 12.90
N ALA A 48 -4.10 1.89 11.93
CA ALA A 48 -4.01 1.46 10.55
C ALA A 48 -2.69 1.88 9.89
N ALA A 49 -2.23 3.11 10.13
CA ALA A 49 -0.96 3.61 9.63
C ALA A 49 0.23 2.83 10.20
N VAL A 50 0.25 2.56 11.52
CA VAL A 50 1.30 1.76 12.17
C VAL A 50 1.32 0.34 11.63
N ALA A 51 0.15 -0.30 11.46
CA ALA A 51 0.06 -1.64 10.91
C ALA A 51 0.54 -1.70 9.45
N ALA A 52 0.15 -0.72 8.62
CA ALA A 52 0.63 -0.61 7.26
C ALA A 52 2.16 -0.40 7.22
N SER A 53 2.71 0.51 8.03
CA SER A 53 4.17 0.76 8.09
C SER A 53 4.96 -0.48 8.52
N ALA A 54 4.46 -1.22 9.50
CA ALA A 54 5.05 -2.49 9.92
C ALA A 54 5.02 -3.53 8.79
N ALA A 55 3.89 -3.63 8.06
CA ALA A 55 3.76 -4.53 6.92
C ALA A 55 4.70 -4.15 5.76
N ILE A 56 4.82 -2.86 5.40
CA ILE A 56 5.76 -2.38 4.37
C ILE A 56 7.19 -2.85 4.67
N GLY A 57 7.62 -2.83 5.93
CA GLY A 57 8.95 -3.31 6.30
C GLY A 57 9.24 -4.77 5.90
N ALA A 58 8.20 -5.60 5.76
CA ALA A 58 8.33 -6.98 5.30
C ALA A 58 8.16 -7.13 3.78
N VAL A 59 7.20 -6.43 3.18
CA VAL A 59 6.84 -6.59 1.76
C VAL A 59 7.62 -5.68 0.81
N GLU A 60 8.23 -4.62 1.36
CA GLU A 60 9.02 -3.62 0.64
C GLU A 60 10.30 -3.23 1.41
N PRO A 61 11.17 -4.21 1.76
CA PRO A 61 12.28 -4.02 2.69
C PRO A 61 13.39 -3.09 2.16
N TRP A 62 13.43 -2.83 0.85
CA TRP A 62 14.44 -1.96 0.23
C TRP A 62 14.14 -0.46 0.44
N MET A 63 12.90 -0.09 0.79
CA MET A 63 12.50 1.31 0.95
C MET A 63 12.11 1.66 2.39
N SER A 64 11.60 0.68 3.16
CA SER A 64 11.22 0.86 4.57
C SER A 64 11.63 -0.34 5.41
N GLY A 65 11.91 -0.11 6.69
CA GLY A 65 12.25 -1.20 7.62
C GLY A 65 12.54 -0.72 9.05
N ILE A 66 12.64 -1.67 9.97
CA ILE A 66 12.82 -1.41 11.41
C ILE A 66 14.11 -0.65 11.77
N GLY A 67 15.14 -0.73 10.93
CA GLY A 67 16.40 -0.01 11.12
C GLY A 67 16.42 1.38 10.48
N GLY A 68 15.32 1.79 9.86
CA GLY A 68 15.19 3.10 9.20
C GLY A 68 14.64 4.19 10.13
N GLY A 69 13.90 5.12 9.54
CA GLY A 69 13.21 6.20 10.24
C GLY A 69 12.18 6.86 9.34
N GLY A 70 11.37 7.76 9.90
CA GLY A 70 10.32 8.45 9.15
C GLY A 70 9.64 9.53 9.98
N PHE A 71 8.66 10.16 9.37
CA PHE A 71 7.81 11.17 10.00
C PHE A 71 6.36 10.77 9.83
N MET A 72 5.56 11.01 10.87
CA MET A 72 4.11 10.88 10.82
C MET A 72 3.53 12.25 11.15
N LEU A 73 2.73 12.79 10.23
CA LEU A 73 1.92 13.97 10.47
C LEU A 73 0.47 13.51 10.67
N ILE A 74 -0.17 14.04 11.70
CA ILE A 74 -1.55 13.75 12.08
C ILE A 74 -2.32 15.05 12.33
#